data_AF-A0A517T5Y9-F1
#
_entry.id   AF-A0A517T5Y9-F1
#
_cell.length_a   1.000
_cell.length_b   1.000
_cell.length_c   1.000
_cell.angle_alpha   90.00
_cell.angle_beta   90.00
_cell.angle_gamma   90.00
#
_symmetry.space_group_name_H-M   'P 1'
#
loop_
_entity.id
_entity.type
_entity.pdbx_description
1 polymer ?
#
loop_
_entity_poly.entity_id
_entity_poly.type
_entity_poly.pdbx_seq_one_letter_code
_entity_poly.pdbx_strand_id
1 'polypeptide(L)'
;MEAIIALLLAMLGGVLALFCGLLELCIGLFVSISEFLFFLVTGGLQTAREKHQARREANQSKSNNVPPIEPNAAGENTSNAQLPNQVQPDRRKLNGVVSVIVILLIACGYIAWTISDHISQKRIENAEFQMEVLADQLEEQLKDENQADPIPGFMKERDPWRQPYQLFVDNMTAGSLIVVRSAGPDRTHETVDDLLEIRVVPKDAKEIGGELINRGLDVLKERMNRFMK
;
A
#
# COMPACT_ATOMS: atom_id res chain seq x y z
N MET A 1 -20.85 -32.15 29.22
CA MET A 1 -19.77 -31.81 28.26
C MET A 1 -20.14 -32.20 26.82
N GLU A 2 -20.71 -33.38 26.59
CA GLU A 2 -21.10 -33.83 25.23
C GLU A 2 -22.06 -32.90 24.48
N ALA A 3 -23.07 -32.34 25.15
CA ALA A 3 -24.02 -31.42 24.52
C ALA A 3 -23.38 -30.10 24.03
N ILE A 4 -22.35 -29.61 24.73
CA ILE A 4 -21.63 -28.39 24.35
C ILE A 4 -20.76 -28.66 23.11
N ILE A 5 -20.12 -29.83 23.06
CA ILE A 5 -19.30 -30.24 21.90
C ILE A 5 -20.20 -30.40 20.66
N ALA A 6 -21.38 -31.00 20.80
CA ALA A 6 -22.32 -31.15 19.69
C ALA A 6 -22.80 -29.79 19.14
N LEU A 7 -23.08 -28.82 20.02
CA LEU A 7 -23.48 -27.47 19.63
C LEU A 7 -22.36 -26.75 18.85
N LEU A 8 -21.11 -26.86 19.31
CA LEU A 8 -19.96 -26.24 18.65
C LEU A 8 -19.72 -26.82 17.25
N LEU A 9 -19.85 -28.13 17.09
CA LEU A 9 -19.72 -28.78 15.78
C LEU A 9 -20.83 -28.35 14.82
N ALA A 10 -22.07 -28.21 15.31
CA ALA A 10 -23.18 -27.73 14.50
C ALA A 10 -22.97 -26.28 14.05
N MET A 11 -22.50 -25.40 14.94
CA MET A 11 -22.16 -24.02 14.58
C MET A 11 -21.02 -23.95 13.56
N LEU A 12 -19.95 -24.72 13.76
CA LEU A 12 -18.83 -24.78 12.83
C LEU A 12 -19.30 -25.25 11.44
N GLY A 13 -20.11 -26.30 11.38
CA GLY A 13 -20.69 -26.79 10.13
C GLY A 13 -21.55 -25.74 9.43
N GLY A 14 -22.36 -24.98 10.18
CA GLY A 14 -23.16 -23.88 9.64
C GLY A 14 -22.31 -22.75 9.04
N VAL A 15 -21.24 -22.33 9.73
CA VAL A 15 -20.31 -21.31 9.23
C VAL A 15 -19.60 -21.78 7.95
N LEU A 16 -19.18 -23.04 7.91
CA LEU A 16 -18.48 -23.63 6.77
C LEU A 16 -19.41 -23.73 5.54
N ALA A 17 -20.66 -24.13 5.75
CA ALA A 17 -21.68 -24.15 4.70
C ALA A 17 -21.97 -22.75 4.15
N LEU A 18 -22.09 -21.75 5.02
CA LEU A 18 -22.28 -20.35 4.62
C LEU A 18 -21.10 -19.86 3.79
N PHE A 19 -19.87 -20.14 4.23
CA PHE A 19 -18.65 -19.79 3.51
C PHE A 19 -18.61 -20.43 2.11
N CYS A 20 -18.91 -21.72 2.00
CA CYS A 20 -18.99 -22.40 0.70
C CYS A 20 -20.05 -21.77 -0.22
N GLY A 21 -21.25 -21.47 0.30
CA GLY A 21 -22.29 -20.81 -0.49
C GLY A 21 -21.90 -19.41 -0.96
N LEU A 22 -21.16 -18.66 -0.13
CA LEU A 22 -20.66 -17.33 -0.49
C LEU A 22 -19.58 -17.42 -1.57
N LEU A 23 -18.70 -18.42 -1.49
CA LEU A 23 -17.67 -18.68 -2.49
C LEU A 23 -18.28 -19.10 -3.84
N GLU A 24 -19.30 -19.98 -3.82
CA GLU A 24 -20.04 -20.37 -5.02
C GLU A 24 -20.73 -19.17 -5.68
N LEU A 25 -21.34 -18.29 -4.88
CA LEU A 25 -21.93 -17.05 -5.36
C LEU A 25 -20.88 -16.14 -6.01
N CYS A 26 -19.71 -15.99 -5.39
CA CYS A 26 -18.60 -15.21 -5.96
C CYS A 26 -18.11 -15.79 -7.30
N ILE A 27 -17.95 -17.11 -7.40
CA ILE A 27 -17.56 -17.77 -8.66
C ILE A 27 -18.64 -17.57 -9.73
N GLY A 28 -19.91 -17.77 -9.39
CA GLY A 28 -21.02 -17.56 -10.34
C GLY A 28 -21.07 -16.12 -10.85
N LEU A 29 -20.85 -15.14 -9.97
CA LEU A 29 -20.79 -13.72 -10.33
C LEU A 29 -19.58 -13.44 -11.23
N PHE A 30 -18.42 -14.01 -10.93
CA PHE A 30 -17.22 -13.88 -11.76
C PHE A 30 -17.41 -14.49 -13.17
N VAL A 31 -18.01 -15.67 -13.27
CA VAL A 31 -18.34 -16.31 -14.56
C VAL A 31 -19.32 -15.44 -15.34
N SER A 32 -20.37 -14.92 -14.69
CA SER A 32 -21.34 -14.04 -15.35
C SER A 32 -20.71 -12.73 -15.85
N ILE A 33 -19.82 -12.10 -15.05
CA ILE A 33 -19.09 -10.90 -15.49
C ILE A 33 -18.15 -11.22 -16.65
N SER A 34 -17.42 -12.34 -16.59
CA SER A 34 -16.46 -12.68 -17.65
C SER A 34 -17.16 -13.01 -18.97
N GLU A 35 -18.29 -13.71 -18.93
CA GLU A 35 -19.16 -13.92 -20.10
C GLU A 35 -19.68 -12.60 -20.66
N PHE A 36 -20.14 -11.69 -19.79
CA PHE A 36 -20.60 -10.37 -20.21
C PHE A 36 -19.48 -9.56 -20.89
N LEU A 37 -18.28 -9.54 -20.31
CA LEU A 37 -17.11 -8.89 -20.91
C LEU A 37 -16.74 -9.52 -22.26
N PHE A 38 -16.80 -10.85 -22.37
CA PHE A 38 -16.56 -11.56 -23.61
C PHE A 38 -17.57 -11.18 -24.69
N PHE A 39 -18.87 -11.10 -24.37
CA PHE A 39 -19.90 -10.62 -25.30
C PHE A 39 -19.70 -9.15 -25.70
N LEU A 40 -19.28 -8.30 -24.76
CA LEU A 40 -19.06 -6.87 -25.03
C LEU A 40 -17.87 -6.68 -25.99
N VAL A 41 -16.79 -7.42 -25.79
CA VAL A 41 -15.62 -7.40 -26.67
C VAL A 41 -15.98 -7.96 -28.05
N THR A 42 -16.58 -9.15 -28.12
CA THR A 42 -16.85 -9.82 -29.40
C THR A 42 -17.97 -9.14 -30.20
N GLY A 43 -19.08 -8.79 -29.55
CA GLY A 43 -20.21 -8.09 -30.17
C GLY A 43 -19.92 -6.63 -30.51
N GLY A 44 -19.16 -5.94 -29.66
CA GLY A 44 -18.72 -4.56 -29.90
C GLY A 44 -17.77 -4.44 -31.10
N LEU A 45 -16.86 -5.39 -31.27
CA LEU A 45 -15.96 -5.45 -32.43
C LEU A 45 -16.73 -5.65 -33.74
N GLN A 46 -17.74 -6.51 -33.75
CA GLN A 46 -18.56 -6.74 -34.95
C GLN A 46 -19.35 -5.49 -35.34
N THR A 47 -20.04 -4.86 -34.39
CA THR A 47 -20.80 -3.62 -34.67
C THR A 47 -19.89 -2.44 -35.07
N ALA A 48 -18.70 -2.33 -34.48
CA ALA A 48 -17.72 -1.32 -34.88
C ALA A 48 -17.23 -1.56 -36.31
N ARG A 49 -16.99 -2.83 -36.69
CA ARG A 49 -16.55 -3.23 -38.04
C ARG A 49 -17.62 -2.95 -39.09
N GLU A 50 -18.87 -3.30 -38.83
CA GLU A 50 -20.01 -3.03 -39.72
C GLU A 50 -20.20 -1.53 -39.93
N LYS A 51 -20.17 -0.73 -38.85
CA LYS A 51 -20.30 0.74 -38.94
C LYS A 51 -19.15 1.37 -39.74
N HIS A 52 -17.94 0.82 -39.64
CA HIS A 52 -16.80 1.29 -40.40
C HIS A 52 -16.88 0.89 -41.89
N GLN A 53 -17.37 -0.32 -42.19
CA GLN A 53 -17.63 -0.75 -43.57
C GLN A 53 -18.72 0.10 -44.24
N ALA A 54 -19.86 0.31 -43.56
CA ALA A 54 -20.94 1.16 -44.05
C ALA A 54 -20.47 2.60 -44.35
N ARG A 55 -19.59 3.17 -43.50
CA ARG A 55 -18.98 4.49 -43.75
C ARG A 55 -18.06 4.50 -44.98
N ARG A 56 -17.31 3.41 -45.21
CA ARG A 56 -16.45 3.30 -46.40
C ARG A 56 -17.26 3.21 -47.68
N GLU A 57 -18.32 2.43 -47.69
CA GLU A 57 -19.21 2.28 -48.85
C GLU A 57 -19.96 3.58 -49.17
N ALA A 58 -20.45 4.28 -48.15
CA ALA A 58 -21.08 5.60 -48.31
C ALA A 58 -20.12 6.67 -48.87
N ASN A 59 -18.84 6.61 -48.49
CA ASN A 59 -17.83 7.53 -49.00
C ASN A 59 -17.40 7.19 -50.44
N GLN A 60 -17.29 5.91 -50.79
CA GLN A 60 -16.97 5.47 -52.16
C GLN A 60 -18.09 5.82 -53.14
N SER A 61 -19.36 5.62 -52.78
CA SER A 61 -20.49 5.99 -53.64
C SER A 61 -20.58 7.50 -53.85
N LYS A 62 -20.22 8.31 -52.84
CA LYS A 62 -20.17 9.78 -52.95
C LYS A 62 -19.01 10.26 -53.83
N SER A 63 -17.87 9.56 -53.82
CA SER A 63 -16.72 9.90 -54.67
C SER A 63 -16.94 9.57 -56.15
N ASN A 64 -17.71 8.52 -56.46
CA ASN A 64 -17.98 8.12 -57.85
C ASN A 64 -19.11 8.95 -58.51
N ASN A 65 -19.90 9.67 -57.71
CA ASN A 65 -21.02 10.50 -58.18
C ASN A 65 -20.73 12.01 -58.04
N VAL A 66 -19.47 12.44 -58.19
CA VAL A 66 -19.17 13.87 -58.37
C VAL A 66 -19.27 14.19 -59.86
N PRO A 67 -20.39 14.72 -60.37
CA PRO A 67 -20.45 15.25 -61.73
C PRO A 67 -19.45 16.41 -61.88
N PRO A 68 -18.87 16.62 -63.07
CA PRO A 68 -18.03 17.78 -63.34
C PRO A 68 -18.83 19.05 -63.02
N ILE A 69 -18.19 19.97 -62.30
CA ILE A 69 -18.81 21.19 -61.75
C ILE A 69 -19.30 22.06 -62.91
N GLU A 70 -20.61 22.08 -63.14
CA GLU A 70 -21.29 23.18 -63.81
C GLU A 70 -21.93 24.10 -62.76
N PRO A 71 -21.65 25.40 -62.78
CA PRO A 71 -22.22 26.34 -61.83
C PRO A 71 -23.58 26.79 -62.38
N ASN A 72 -24.69 26.16 -62.01
CA ASN A 72 -26.01 26.78 -62.12
C ASN A 72 -27.11 26.09 -61.30
N ALA A 73 -27.87 26.94 -60.58
CA ALA A 73 -29.28 26.87 -60.25
C ALA A 73 -29.87 25.65 -59.50
N ALA A 74 -30.19 25.93 -58.23
CA ALA A 74 -31.45 25.64 -57.55
C ALA A 74 -32.27 24.42 -58.03
N GLY A 75 -32.27 23.36 -57.22
CA GLY A 75 -33.18 22.24 -57.34
C GLY A 75 -33.19 21.41 -56.07
N GLU A 76 -34.05 21.80 -55.12
CA GLU A 76 -34.47 20.98 -53.99
C GLU A 76 -34.99 19.62 -54.49
N ASN A 77 -34.39 18.53 -54.04
CA ASN A 77 -35.05 17.23 -53.99
C ASN A 77 -34.40 16.37 -52.89
N THR A 78 -34.95 16.51 -51.69
CA THR A 78 -34.64 15.73 -50.49
C THR A 78 -35.26 14.34 -50.61
N SER A 79 -34.50 13.37 -51.10
CA SER A 79 -34.88 11.95 -51.05
C SER A 79 -34.78 11.40 -49.63
N ASN A 80 -35.93 11.24 -48.98
CA ASN A 80 -36.12 10.54 -47.71
C ASN A 80 -35.88 9.02 -47.89
N ALA A 81 -34.62 8.59 -47.82
CA ALA A 81 -34.27 7.19 -47.66
C ALA A 81 -34.49 6.77 -46.19
N GLN A 82 -35.65 6.18 -45.91
CA GLN A 82 -35.97 5.54 -44.63
C GLN A 82 -35.01 4.36 -44.39
N LEU A 83 -34.06 4.53 -43.45
CA LEU A 83 -33.23 3.44 -42.96
C LEU A 83 -34.08 2.41 -42.20
N PRO A 84 -33.74 1.11 -42.27
CA PRO A 84 -34.45 0.05 -41.59
C PRO A 84 -34.44 0.25 -40.07
N ASN A 85 -35.60 0.02 -39.45
CA ASN A 85 -35.85 0.03 -38.02
C ASN A 85 -34.86 -0.90 -37.29
N GLN A 86 -33.75 -0.35 -36.81
CA GLN A 86 -32.87 -1.06 -35.89
C GLN A 86 -33.59 -1.22 -34.55
N VAL A 87 -33.87 -2.47 -34.19
CA VAL A 87 -34.34 -2.87 -32.87
C VAL A 87 -33.33 -2.36 -31.84
N GLN A 88 -33.63 -1.23 -31.20
CA GLN A 88 -32.78 -0.70 -30.16
C GLN A 88 -32.89 -1.64 -28.95
N PRO A 89 -31.80 -2.29 -28.52
CA PRO A 89 -31.82 -3.06 -27.28
C PRO A 89 -32.21 -2.12 -26.15
N ASP A 90 -33.07 -2.62 -25.27
CA ASP A 90 -33.76 -1.89 -24.21
C ASP A 90 -32.75 -1.32 -23.19
N ARG A 91 -32.16 -0.16 -23.52
CA ARG A 91 -30.99 0.46 -22.85
C ARG A 91 -31.15 0.62 -21.34
N ARG A 92 -32.39 0.68 -20.85
CA ARG A 92 -32.70 0.81 -19.42
C ARG A 92 -32.23 -0.39 -18.61
N LYS A 93 -32.29 -1.61 -19.15
CA LYS A 93 -31.87 -2.83 -18.44
C LYS A 93 -30.35 -2.96 -18.36
N LEU A 94 -29.65 -2.56 -19.42
CA LEU A 94 -28.18 -2.59 -19.47
C LEU A 94 -27.57 -1.62 -18.44
N ASN A 95 -28.14 -0.42 -18.29
CA ASN A 95 -27.65 0.58 -17.34
C ASN A 95 -27.75 0.12 -15.87
N GLY A 96 -28.80 -0.63 -15.53
CA GLY A 96 -28.98 -1.18 -14.17
C GLY A 96 -27.90 -2.18 -13.79
N VAL A 97 -27.58 -3.12 -14.69
CA VAL A 97 -26.55 -4.15 -14.45
C VAL A 97 -25.17 -3.51 -14.31
N VAL A 98 -24.82 -2.56 -15.19
CA VAL A 98 -23.53 -1.86 -15.12
C VAL A 98 -23.39 -1.10 -13.81
N SER A 99 -24.46 -0.43 -13.34
CA SER A 99 -24.43 0.29 -12.06
C SER A 99 -24.17 -0.62 -10.87
N VAL A 100 -24.77 -1.82 -10.83
CA VAL A 100 -24.55 -2.79 -9.75
C VAL A 100 -23.10 -3.27 -9.73
N ILE A 101 -22.52 -3.57 -10.90
CA ILE A 101 -21.12 -4.00 -11.00
C ILE A 101 -20.17 -2.92 -10.50
N VAL A 102 -20.39 -1.65 -10.89
CA VAL A 102 -19.56 -0.53 -10.44
C VAL A 102 -19.64 -0.35 -8.93
N ILE A 103 -20.83 -0.43 -8.34
CA ILE A 103 -21.02 -0.34 -6.88
C ILE A 103 -20.29 -1.48 -6.17
N LEU A 104 -20.37 -2.71 -6.71
CA LEU A 104 -19.71 -3.87 -6.12
C LEU A 104 -18.17 -3.72 -6.18
N LEU A 105 -17.62 -3.22 -7.28
CA LEU A 105 -16.18 -2.95 -7.39
C LEU A 105 -15.72 -1.87 -6.41
N ILE A 106 -16.49 -0.79 -6.24
CA ILE A 106 -16.19 0.25 -5.24
C ILE A 106 -16.24 -0.32 -3.83
N ALA A 107 -17.25 -1.14 -3.50
CA ALA A 107 -17.37 -1.78 -2.20
C ALA A 107 -16.21 -2.74 -1.92
N CYS A 108 -15.83 -3.59 -2.88
CA CYS A 108 -14.67 -4.47 -2.76
C CYS A 108 -13.36 -3.70 -2.59
N GLY A 109 -13.16 -2.62 -3.37
CA GLY A 109 -11.99 -1.75 -3.23
C GLY A 109 -11.91 -1.10 -1.85
N TYR A 110 -13.04 -0.63 -1.31
CA TYR A 110 -13.11 -0.04 0.02
C TYR A 110 -12.77 -1.06 1.12
N ILE A 111 -13.33 -2.28 1.06
CA ILE A 111 -13.04 -3.34 2.03
C ILE A 111 -11.56 -3.76 1.97
N ALA A 112 -10.98 -3.87 0.78
CA ALA A 112 -9.56 -4.20 0.63
C ALA A 112 -8.66 -3.11 1.23
N TRP A 113 -9.01 -1.83 1.02
CA TRP A 113 -8.27 -0.71 1.57
C TRP A 113 -8.29 -0.67 3.10
N THR A 114 -9.45 -0.88 3.75
CA THR A 114 -9.55 -0.87 5.23
C THR A 114 -8.78 -2.01 5.88
N ILE A 115 -8.77 -3.20 5.26
CA ILE A 115 -7.97 -4.34 5.75
C ILE A 115 -6.48 -4.03 5.64
N SER A 116 -6.04 -3.46 4.51
CA SER A 116 -4.64 -3.10 4.29
C SER A 116 -4.16 -2.03 5.29
N ASP A 117 -4.98 -1.02 5.55
CA ASP A 117 -4.69 0.03 6.53
C ASP A 117 -4.54 -0.56 7.94
N HIS A 118 -5.48 -1.41 8.36
CA HIS A 118 -5.43 -2.03 9.68
C HIS A 118 -4.21 -2.96 9.86
N ILE A 119 -3.80 -3.68 8.81
CA ILE A 119 -2.57 -4.49 8.83
C ILE A 119 -1.33 -3.59 8.94
N SER A 120 -1.34 -2.44 8.29
CA SER A 120 -0.21 -1.50 8.30
C SER A 120 -0.04 -0.88 9.70
N GLN A 121 -1.14 -0.46 10.33
CA GLN A 121 -1.13 0.05 11.71
C GLN A 121 -0.61 -0.99 12.70
N LYS A 122 -1.10 -2.23 12.65
CA LYS A 122 -0.61 -3.31 13.51
C LYS A 122 0.87 -3.62 13.34
N ARG A 123 1.41 -3.45 12.13
CA ARG A 123 2.85 -3.61 11.88
C ARG A 123 3.64 -2.46 12.48
N ILE A 124 3.15 -1.23 12.40
CA ILE A 124 3.77 -0.07 13.03
C ILE A 124 3.81 -0.26 14.55
N GLU A 125 2.68 -0.56 15.18
CA GLU A 125 2.59 -0.80 16.63
C GLU A 125 3.55 -1.91 17.10
N ASN A 126 3.63 -3.02 16.33
CA ASN A 126 4.55 -4.11 16.65
C ASN A 126 6.03 -3.72 16.46
N ALA A 127 6.34 -2.88 15.47
CA ALA A 127 7.68 -2.38 15.26
C ALA A 127 8.09 -1.45 16.43
N GLU A 128 7.21 -0.52 16.82
CA GLU A 128 7.41 0.37 17.96
C GLU A 128 7.65 -0.42 19.25
N PHE A 129 6.79 -1.40 19.54
CA PHE A 129 6.96 -2.27 20.71
C PHE A 129 8.29 -3.04 20.70
N GLN A 130 8.72 -3.55 19.54
CA GLN A 130 10.01 -4.24 19.43
C GLN A 130 11.19 -3.29 19.63
N MET A 131 11.12 -2.08 19.07
CA MET A 131 12.15 -1.07 19.27
C MET A 131 12.23 -0.63 20.73
N GLU A 132 11.10 -0.47 21.42
CA GLU A 132 11.04 -0.19 22.86
C GLU A 132 11.75 -1.28 23.65
N VAL A 133 11.40 -2.55 23.42
CA VAL A 133 12.05 -3.69 24.10
C VAL A 133 13.55 -3.74 23.81
N LEU A 134 13.97 -3.47 22.57
CA LEU A 134 15.39 -3.44 22.20
C LEU A 134 16.13 -2.28 22.87
N ALA A 135 15.51 -1.09 22.90
CA ALA A 135 16.10 0.09 23.52
C ALA A 135 16.25 -0.09 25.03
N ASP A 136 15.27 -0.71 25.69
CA ASP A 136 15.31 -1.04 27.12
C ASP A 136 16.40 -2.10 27.44
N GLN A 137 16.55 -3.12 26.59
CA GLN A 137 17.62 -4.11 26.72
C GLN A 137 19.01 -3.48 26.57
N LEU A 138 19.18 -2.57 25.61
CA LEU A 138 20.43 -1.85 25.39
C LEU A 138 20.72 -0.86 26.53
N GLU A 139 19.70 -0.24 27.10
CA GLU A 139 19.84 0.60 28.29
C GLU A 139 20.30 -0.22 29.50
N GLU A 140 19.71 -1.41 29.72
CA GLU A 140 20.14 -2.31 30.80
C GLU A 140 21.58 -2.79 30.60
N GLN A 141 21.95 -3.13 29.35
CA GLN A 141 23.32 -3.48 28.98
C GLN A 141 24.32 -2.36 29.27
N LEU A 142 23.98 -1.09 28.99
CA LEU A 142 24.85 0.06 29.29
C LEU A 142 24.97 0.37 30.79
N LYS A 143 24.00 -0.05 31.61
CA LYS A 143 24.06 0.11 33.07
C LYS A 143 24.93 -0.96 33.74
N ASP A 144 25.14 -2.09 33.08
CA ASP A 144 25.98 -3.18 33.60
C ASP A 144 27.44 -2.98 33.15
N GLU A 145 28.28 -2.46 34.05
CA GLU A 145 29.72 -2.24 33.80
C GLU A 145 30.49 -3.50 33.37
N ASN A 146 29.94 -4.71 33.57
CA ASN A 146 30.58 -5.97 33.16
C ASN A 146 30.28 -6.36 31.72
N GLN A 147 29.31 -5.71 31.06
CA GLN A 147 28.97 -5.98 29.67
C GLN A 147 29.72 -5.04 28.73
N ALA A 148 30.02 -5.54 27.54
CA ALA A 148 30.63 -4.72 26.51
C ALA A 148 29.62 -3.71 25.97
N ASP A 149 30.08 -2.51 25.63
CA ASP A 149 29.27 -1.49 24.99
C ASP A 149 28.61 -2.03 23.70
N PRO A 150 27.34 -1.66 23.43
CA PRO A 150 26.65 -2.08 22.23
C PRO A 150 27.31 -1.48 20.98
N ILE A 151 27.48 -2.32 19.95
CA ILE A 151 28.14 -1.94 18.69
C ILE A 151 27.13 -1.22 17.79
N PRO A 152 27.36 0.04 17.39
CA PRO A 152 26.45 0.75 16.48
C PRO A 152 26.47 0.14 15.08
N GLY A 153 25.36 0.24 14.36
CA GLY A 153 25.20 -0.29 13.00
C GLY A 153 23.92 -1.11 12.82
N PHE A 154 23.92 -2.00 11.83
CA PHE A 154 22.77 -2.87 11.57
C PHE A 154 22.72 -4.03 12.56
N MET A 155 21.58 -4.17 13.22
CA MET A 155 21.28 -5.25 14.13
C MET A 155 20.87 -6.52 13.37
N LYS A 156 20.92 -7.67 14.06
CA LYS A 156 20.51 -8.96 13.48
C LYS A 156 18.97 -9.10 13.47
N GLU A 157 18.33 -8.49 14.45
CA GLU A 157 16.89 -8.38 14.63
C GLU A 157 16.28 -7.62 13.46
N ARG A 158 15.08 -8.03 13.05
CA ARG A 158 14.40 -7.48 11.89
C ARG A 158 13.03 -6.97 12.25
N ASP A 159 12.64 -5.88 11.61
CA ASP A 159 11.32 -5.28 11.73
C ASP A 159 10.22 -6.13 11.04
N PRO A 160 8.93 -5.76 11.18
CA PRO A 160 7.82 -6.42 10.49
C PRO A 160 7.89 -6.41 8.95
N TRP A 161 8.72 -5.54 8.36
CA TRP A 161 9.01 -5.47 6.93
C TRP A 161 10.29 -6.20 6.52
N ARG A 162 10.87 -6.97 7.46
CA ARG A 162 12.08 -7.78 7.32
C ARG A 162 13.36 -6.97 7.06
N GLN A 163 13.39 -5.68 7.35
CA GLN A 163 14.61 -4.88 7.35
C GLN A 163 15.33 -5.01 8.70
N PRO A 164 16.67 -4.99 8.72
CA PRO A 164 17.41 -4.96 9.98
C PRO A 164 17.15 -3.65 10.72
N TYR A 165 17.03 -3.68 12.05
CA TYR A 165 17.05 -2.43 12.83
C TYR A 165 18.43 -1.78 12.73
N GLN A 166 18.48 -0.46 12.82
CA GLN A 166 19.72 0.31 12.84
C GLN A 166 19.90 0.92 14.23
N LEU A 167 21.04 0.65 14.84
CA LEU A 167 21.42 1.14 16.15
C LEU A 167 22.42 2.29 16.02
N PHE A 168 22.12 3.41 16.65
CA PHE A 168 23.05 4.50 16.88
C PHE A 168 23.27 4.67 18.38
N VAL A 169 24.52 4.83 18.76
CA VAL A 169 24.93 5.09 20.15
C VAL A 169 25.85 6.30 20.14
N ASP A 170 25.48 7.35 20.85
CA ASP A 170 26.29 8.55 21.03
C ASP A 170 26.65 8.73 22.50
N ASN A 171 27.94 8.57 22.82
CA ASN A 171 28.46 8.64 24.17
C ASN A 171 28.81 10.09 24.52
N MET A 172 27.97 10.74 25.30
CA MET A 172 28.14 12.12 25.75
C MET A 172 28.80 12.16 27.14
N THR A 173 29.19 13.35 27.58
CA THR A 173 29.83 13.53 28.91
C THR A 173 28.85 13.27 30.06
N ALA A 174 27.56 13.55 29.88
CA ALA A 174 26.54 13.39 30.91
C ALA A 174 25.82 12.02 30.87
N GLY A 175 26.10 11.19 29.87
CA GLY A 175 25.31 9.99 29.59
C GLY A 175 25.54 9.46 28.17
N SER A 176 24.78 8.43 27.81
CA SER A 176 24.78 7.86 26.46
C SER A 176 23.38 7.98 25.85
N LEU A 177 23.33 8.36 24.58
CA LEU A 177 22.10 8.41 23.78
C LEU A 177 22.04 7.14 22.93
N ILE A 178 20.99 6.35 23.10
CA ILE A 178 20.68 5.17 22.30
C ILE A 178 19.53 5.54 21.37
N VAL A 179 19.70 5.27 20.07
CA VAL A 179 18.63 5.41 19.07
C VAL A 179 18.51 4.10 18.32
N VAL A 180 17.34 3.46 18.43
CA VAL A 180 16.96 2.31 17.62
C VAL A 180 16.05 2.79 16.50
N ARG A 181 16.37 2.45 15.26
CA ARG A 181 15.65 2.90 14.06
C ARG A 181 15.15 1.72 13.24
N SER A 182 13.92 1.82 12.77
CA SER A 182 13.30 0.93 11.78
C SER A 182 13.14 1.65 10.45
N ALA A 183 13.35 0.92 9.33
CA ALA A 183 13.13 1.45 7.97
C ALA A 183 11.64 1.63 7.63
N GLY A 184 10.73 1.13 8.47
CA GLY A 184 9.31 1.33 8.26
C GLY A 184 8.75 0.69 6.96
N PRO A 185 7.58 1.17 6.49
CA PRO A 185 6.88 0.59 5.34
C PRO A 185 7.59 0.74 4.00
N ASP A 186 8.36 1.80 3.80
CA ASP A 186 9.07 2.11 2.55
C ASP A 186 10.34 1.26 2.37
N ARG A 187 10.79 0.60 3.45
CA ARG A 187 11.97 -0.28 3.53
C ARG A 187 13.27 0.44 3.17
N THR A 188 13.32 1.75 3.34
CA THR A 188 14.48 2.57 3.02
C THR A 188 14.89 3.32 4.28
N HIS A 189 16.08 3.03 4.79
CA HIS A 189 16.61 3.77 5.94
C HIS A 189 16.93 5.23 5.56
N GLU A 190 16.93 6.09 6.56
CA GLU A 190 17.22 7.52 6.45
C GLU A 190 16.15 8.32 5.71
N THR A 191 14.89 7.87 5.80
CA THR A 191 13.72 8.58 5.26
C THR A 191 12.89 9.20 6.38
N VAL A 192 11.90 10.00 6.01
CA VAL A 192 10.99 10.67 6.97
C VAL A 192 10.03 9.69 7.63
N ASP A 193 9.79 8.54 6.99
CA ASP A 193 8.86 7.51 7.45
C ASP A 193 9.52 6.48 8.39
N ASP A 194 10.82 6.66 8.68
CA ASP A 194 11.56 5.86 9.65
C ASP A 194 10.94 6.00 11.05
N LEU A 195 10.75 4.86 11.72
CA LEU A 195 10.33 4.85 13.12
C LEU A 195 11.58 4.88 14.00
N LEU A 196 11.53 5.68 15.07
CA LEU A 196 12.68 5.95 15.94
C LEU A 196 12.28 5.77 17.40
N GLU A 197 13.07 5.02 18.14
CA GLU A 197 12.99 4.94 19.60
C GLU A 197 14.27 5.47 20.22
N ILE A 198 14.14 6.41 21.16
CA ILE A 198 15.26 7.13 21.76
C ILE A 198 15.29 6.87 23.27
N ARG A 199 16.44 6.43 23.78
CA ARG A 199 16.72 6.29 25.21
C ARG A 199 17.95 7.09 25.58
N VAL A 200 17.87 7.77 26.73
CA VAL A 200 19.00 8.51 27.31
C VAL A 200 19.38 7.83 28.61
N VAL A 201 20.59 7.28 28.65
CA VAL A 201 21.13 6.61 29.83
C VAL A 201 22.05 7.60 30.54
N PRO A 202 21.64 8.19 31.67
CA PRO A 202 22.49 9.11 32.40
C PRO A 202 23.67 8.34 33.01
N LYS A 203 24.87 8.94 32.99
CA LYS A 203 26.01 8.41 33.74
C LYS A 203 25.88 8.76 35.22
N ASP A 204 26.42 7.91 36.08
CA ASP A 204 26.44 8.18 37.51
C ASP A 204 27.23 9.45 37.82
N ALA A 205 26.71 10.28 38.74
CA ALA A 205 27.33 11.56 39.10
C ALA A 205 28.80 11.41 39.57
N LYS A 206 29.14 10.24 40.13
CA LYS A 206 30.49 9.88 40.54
C LYS A 206 31.44 9.75 39.36
N GLU A 207 30.99 9.14 38.25
CA GLU A 207 31.78 9.03 37.02
C GLU A 207 31.94 10.40 36.36
N ILE A 208 30.85 11.16 36.23
CA ILE A 208 30.87 12.51 35.65
C ILE A 208 31.86 13.40 36.42
N GLY A 209 31.83 13.35 37.76
CA GLY A 209 32.76 14.08 38.62
C GLY A 209 34.21 13.64 38.45
N GLY A 210 34.46 12.33 38.36
CA GLY A 210 35.80 11.79 38.13
C GLY A 210 36.38 12.20 36.77
N GLU A 211 35.58 12.13 35.70
CA GLU A 211 36.01 12.52 34.36
C GLU A 211 36.29 14.03 34.25
N LEU A 212 35.44 14.87 34.87
CA LEU A 212 35.68 16.32 34.94
C LEU A 212 36.95 16.67 35.71
N ILE A 213 37.22 15.98 36.84
CA ILE A 213 38.46 16.19 37.60
C ILE A 213 39.67 15.76 36.77
N ASN A 214 39.62 14.62 36.11
CA ASN A 214 40.72 14.13 35.26
C ASN A 214 41.00 15.10 34.10
N ARG A 215 39.96 15.54 33.38
CA ARG A 215 40.10 16.58 32.34
C ARG A 215 40.68 17.89 32.92
N GLY A 216 40.24 18.28 34.11
CA GLY A 216 40.77 19.45 34.82
C GLY A 216 42.26 19.31 35.16
N LEU A 217 42.68 18.15 35.66
CA LEU A 217 44.07 17.83 35.98
C LEU A 217 44.95 17.80 34.73
N ASP A 218 44.46 17.26 33.61
CA ASP A 218 45.18 17.22 32.35
C ASP A 218 45.44 18.62 31.80
N VAL A 219 44.41 19.49 31.79
CA VAL A 219 44.56 20.90 31.39
C VAL A 219 45.55 21.63 32.30
N LEU A 220 45.53 21.35 33.60
CA LEU A 220 46.42 21.98 34.58
C LEU A 220 47.87 21.51 34.40
N LYS A 221 48.08 20.21 34.18
CA LYS A 221 49.38 19.61 33.87
C LYS A 221 49.94 20.14 32.56
N GLU A 222 49.11 20.27 31.53
CA GLU A 222 49.51 20.84 30.24
C GLU A 222 49.91 22.31 30.38
N ARG A 223 49.19 23.08 31.20
CA ARG A 223 49.54 24.47 31.53
C ARG A 223 50.85 24.57 32.30
N MET A 224 51.08 23.71 33.29
CA MET A 224 52.34 23.66 34.04
C MET A 224 53.54 23.31 33.14
N ASN A 225 53.40 22.32 32.27
CA ASN A 225 54.45 21.97 31.30
C ASN A 225 54.77 23.13 30.34
N ARG A 226 53.79 23.97 30.01
CA ARG A 226 53.99 25.17 29.18
C ARG A 226 54.75 26.28 29.92
N PHE A 227 54.64 26.36 31.25
CA PHE A 227 55.37 27.33 32.07
C PHE A 227 56.82 26.93 32.38
N MET A 228 57.14 25.64 32.32
CA MET A 228 58.50 25.13 32.58
C MET A 228 59.38 25.03 31.31
N LYS A 229 58.84 25.36 30.13
CA LYS A 229 59.60 25.54 28.90
C LYS A 229 59.86 27.02 28.67
#